data_AF-A0A7Y8IKV4-F1
#
_entry.id   AF-A0A7Y8IKV4-F1
#
_cell.length_a   1.000
_cell.length_b   1.000
_cell.length_c   1.000
_cell.angle_alpha   90.00
_cell.angle_beta   90.00
_cell.angle_gamma   90.00
#
_symmetry.space_group_name_H-M   'P 1'
#
loop_
_entity.id
_entity.type
_entity.pdbx_description
1 polymer ?
#
loop_
_entity_poly.entity_id
_entity_poly.type
_entity_poly.pdbx_seq_one_letter_code
_entity_poly.pdbx_strand_id
1 'polypeptide(L)'
;MQRANLAWVGAAAVGLVLASCSTAVPTGTKGVERVGAAVLRYRGPEVEAVLGYRFAAANLGEDCLILDLAMTGATGEAVEVHRSDISLLTPSGEAVALPTQEEFGREFRRLQPLIRRSTVAADPLDYWLGRMPCDLELFAAPGEGVAFDSVTVNDRRVCAGKLFFFVPGGTQRGTYTLVIALPESEVRLPFRLGE
;
A
#
# COMPACT_ATOMS: atom_id res chain seq x y z
N MET A 1 1.68 -34.87 -70.00
CA MET A 1 2.19 -34.94 -68.61
C MET A 1 3.32 -33.93 -68.45
N GLN A 2 3.11 -32.87 -67.67
CA GLN A 2 4.08 -32.21 -66.76
C GLN A 2 3.58 -30.79 -66.47
N ARG A 3 3.10 -30.60 -65.24
CA ARG A 3 2.81 -29.30 -64.63
C ARG A 3 4.10 -28.83 -63.93
N ALA A 4 4.51 -27.59 -64.15
CA ALA A 4 5.52 -26.93 -63.33
C ALA A 4 4.85 -25.84 -62.49
N ASN A 5 4.97 -25.97 -61.18
CA ASN A 5 4.33 -25.15 -60.17
C ASN A 5 5.03 -23.78 -60.01
N LEU A 6 4.26 -22.69 -59.99
CA LEU A 6 4.72 -21.38 -59.50
C LEU A 6 4.73 -21.38 -57.97
N ALA A 7 5.90 -21.16 -57.38
CA ALA A 7 6.05 -20.94 -55.95
C ALA A 7 5.76 -19.46 -55.60
N TRP A 8 4.78 -19.24 -54.73
CA TRP A 8 4.49 -17.95 -54.10
C TRP A 8 5.51 -17.67 -53.00
N VAL A 9 6.18 -16.52 -53.05
CA VAL A 9 6.98 -16.00 -51.93
C VAL A 9 6.08 -15.06 -51.12
N GLY A 10 5.56 -15.55 -50.00
CA GLY A 10 4.84 -14.73 -49.02
C GLY A 10 5.83 -13.95 -48.16
N ALA A 11 5.77 -12.62 -48.23
CA ALA A 11 6.50 -11.72 -47.34
C ALA A 11 5.82 -11.72 -45.96
N ALA A 12 6.45 -12.35 -44.96
CA ALA A 12 6.01 -12.26 -43.57
C ALA A 12 6.50 -10.93 -42.97
N ALA A 13 5.58 -9.99 -42.75
CA ALA A 13 5.83 -8.79 -41.97
C ALA A 13 5.96 -9.17 -40.49
N VAL A 14 7.18 -9.13 -39.96
CA VAL A 14 7.46 -9.33 -38.54
C VAL A 14 7.09 -8.04 -37.81
N GLY A 15 5.94 -8.04 -37.14
CA GLY A 15 5.52 -6.97 -36.24
C GLY A 15 6.41 -6.95 -35.00
N LEU A 16 7.20 -5.88 -34.83
CA LEU A 16 8.01 -5.63 -33.65
C LEU A 16 7.10 -5.26 -32.48
N VAL A 17 6.81 -6.22 -31.59
CA VAL A 17 6.09 -5.94 -30.33
C VAL A 17 7.06 -5.24 -29.39
N LEU A 18 6.89 -3.93 -29.20
CA LEU A 18 7.57 -3.18 -28.16
C LEU A 18 7.03 -3.64 -26.80
N ALA A 19 7.73 -4.58 -26.17
CA ALA A 19 7.49 -4.95 -24.79
C ALA A 19 7.91 -3.78 -23.89
N SER A 20 6.93 -2.99 -23.44
CA SER A 20 7.12 -2.07 -22.32
C SER A 20 7.55 -2.88 -21.10
N CYS A 21 8.81 -2.75 -20.67
CA CYS A 21 9.30 -3.35 -19.43
C CYS A 21 8.57 -2.71 -18.24
N SER A 22 7.45 -3.28 -17.82
CA SER A 22 6.91 -3.01 -16.49
C SER A 22 7.85 -3.66 -15.47
N THR A 23 8.47 -2.87 -14.60
CA THR A 23 9.36 -3.36 -13.53
C THR A 23 8.58 -3.92 -12.34
N ALA A 24 7.23 -3.90 -12.41
CA ALA A 24 6.37 -4.44 -11.38
C ALA A 24 6.44 -5.97 -11.36
N VAL A 25 6.78 -6.55 -10.21
CA VAL A 25 6.81 -8.01 -10.02
C VAL A 25 5.47 -8.44 -9.40
N PRO A 26 4.69 -9.33 -10.05
CA PRO A 26 3.49 -9.89 -9.45
C PRO A 26 3.82 -10.55 -8.11
N THR A 27 2.97 -10.30 -7.10
CA THR A 27 3.02 -11.09 -5.88
C THR A 27 2.12 -12.32 -6.02
N GLY A 28 2.24 -13.31 -5.14
CA GLY A 28 1.29 -14.42 -5.08
C GLY A 28 -0.14 -14.00 -4.67
N THR A 29 -0.36 -12.72 -4.40
CA THR A 29 -1.64 -12.15 -3.98
C THR A 29 -2.29 -11.41 -5.15
N LYS A 30 -3.54 -11.75 -5.45
CA LYS A 30 -4.30 -11.16 -6.54
C LYS A 30 -4.38 -9.63 -6.38
N GLY A 31 -4.13 -8.91 -7.47
CA GLY A 31 -4.21 -7.45 -7.50
C GLY A 31 -3.02 -6.73 -6.85
N VAL A 32 -2.04 -7.46 -6.29
CA VAL A 32 -0.87 -6.88 -5.64
C VAL A 32 0.39 -7.05 -6.47
N GLU A 33 1.03 -5.93 -6.76
CA GLU A 33 2.30 -5.82 -7.49
C GLU A 33 3.36 -5.19 -6.58
N ARG A 34 4.60 -5.67 -6.66
CA ARG A 34 5.75 -5.01 -6.04
C ARG A 34 6.30 -3.96 -6.99
N VAL A 35 6.26 -2.69 -6.58
CA VAL A 35 6.67 -1.54 -7.41
C VAL A 35 7.94 -0.85 -6.88
N GLY A 36 8.48 -1.33 -5.76
CA GLY A 36 9.76 -0.92 -5.18
C GLY A 36 10.29 -1.97 -4.22
N ALA A 37 11.51 -1.78 -3.70
CA ALA A 37 12.14 -2.75 -2.79
C ALA A 37 11.26 -3.05 -1.58
N ALA A 38 10.65 -2.02 -0.98
CA ALA A 38 9.71 -2.13 0.11
C ALA A 38 8.40 -1.36 -0.17
N VAL A 39 7.95 -1.42 -1.43
CA VAL A 39 6.70 -0.80 -1.87
C VAL A 39 5.82 -1.79 -2.61
N LEU A 40 4.57 -1.91 -2.15
CA LEU A 40 3.53 -2.74 -2.75
C LEU A 40 2.41 -1.84 -3.28
N ARG A 41 1.84 -2.20 -4.43
CA ARG A 41 0.65 -1.56 -4.99
C ARG A 41 -0.45 -2.59 -5.12
N TYR A 42 -1.62 -2.27 -4.61
CA TYR A 42 -2.86 -3.01 -4.80
C TYR A 42 -3.77 -2.27 -5.78
N ARG A 43 -4.39 -2.99 -6.72
CA ARG A 43 -5.51 -2.51 -7.53
C ARG A 43 -6.72 -3.41 -7.33
N GLY A 44 -7.77 -2.86 -6.74
CA GLY A 44 -9.03 -3.55 -6.48
C GLY A 44 -10.23 -2.89 -7.15
N PRO A 45 -11.44 -3.42 -6.90
CA PRO A 45 -12.67 -2.91 -7.50
C PRO A 45 -13.15 -1.59 -6.87
N GLU A 46 -12.90 -1.36 -5.58
CA GLU A 46 -13.33 -0.16 -4.85
C GLU A 46 -12.20 0.86 -4.67
N VAL A 47 -10.98 0.38 -4.36
CA VAL A 47 -9.81 1.23 -4.10
C VAL A 47 -8.55 0.72 -4.79
N GLU A 48 -7.63 1.64 -5.05
CA GLU A 48 -6.22 1.34 -5.24
C GLU A 48 -5.43 1.83 -4.02
N ALA A 49 -4.43 1.06 -3.60
CA ALA A 49 -3.60 1.39 -2.44
C ALA A 49 -2.11 1.15 -2.74
N VAL A 50 -1.24 1.99 -2.19
CA VAL A 50 0.20 1.81 -2.22
C VAL A 50 0.71 1.82 -0.78
N LEU A 51 1.44 0.77 -0.42
CA LEU A 51 2.02 0.56 0.89
C LEU A 51 3.55 0.66 0.82
N GLY A 52 4.11 1.61 1.55
CA GLY A 52 5.53 1.69 1.88
C GLY A 52 5.81 1.07 3.25
N TYR A 53 6.75 0.13 3.32
CA TYR A 53 7.10 -0.56 4.57
C TYR A 53 8.62 -0.58 4.85
N ARG A 54 9.42 0.22 4.14
CA ARG A 54 10.88 0.26 4.28
C ARG A 54 11.34 0.54 5.70
N PHE A 55 10.72 1.49 6.37
CA PHE A 55 11.09 1.83 7.74
C PHE A 55 10.85 0.65 8.69
N ALA A 56 9.68 0.00 8.61
CA ALA A 56 9.38 -1.20 9.39
C ALA A 56 10.39 -2.33 9.09
N ALA A 57 10.74 -2.55 7.81
CA ALA A 57 11.70 -3.58 7.42
C ALA A 57 13.11 -3.35 8.00
N ALA A 58 13.52 -2.09 8.14
CA ALA A 58 14.82 -1.71 8.66
C ALA A 58 14.89 -1.61 10.20
N ASN A 59 13.75 -1.64 10.91
CA ASN A 59 13.67 -1.40 12.35
C ASN A 59 12.86 -2.50 13.06
N LEU A 60 13.31 -3.75 12.92
CA LEU A 60 12.76 -4.88 13.69
C LEU A 60 12.89 -4.67 15.20
N GLY A 61 11.94 -5.22 15.95
CA GLY A 61 11.92 -5.17 17.40
C GLY A 61 11.28 -3.91 17.99
N GLU A 62 11.02 -2.88 17.18
CA GLU A 62 10.24 -1.71 17.61
C GLU A 62 8.81 -2.13 17.97
N ASP A 63 8.27 -1.57 19.06
CA ASP A 63 6.91 -1.82 19.55
C ASP A 63 5.82 -1.08 18.77
N CYS A 64 6.21 -0.10 17.95
CA CYS A 64 5.36 0.60 17.02
C CYS A 64 5.82 0.33 15.59
N LEU A 65 5.01 -0.44 14.86
CA LEU A 65 5.19 -0.66 13.44
C LEU A 65 4.58 0.54 12.68
N ILE A 66 5.42 1.24 11.91
CA ILE A 66 5.01 2.39 11.10
C ILE A 66 4.98 2.00 9.62
N LEU A 67 3.84 2.22 8.97
CA LEU A 67 3.65 2.06 7.53
C LEU A 67 3.29 3.40 6.90
N ASP A 68 3.74 3.61 5.66
CA ASP A 68 3.24 4.69 4.81
C ASP A 68 2.17 4.11 3.89
N LEU A 69 0.99 4.74 3.85
CA LEU A 69 -0.12 4.34 2.99
C LEU A 69 -0.54 5.51 2.12
N ALA A 70 -0.77 5.26 0.84
CA ALA A 70 -1.50 6.14 -0.06
C ALA A 70 -2.67 5.37 -0.68
N MET A 71 -3.84 5.99 -0.77
CA MET A 71 -5.07 5.35 -1.24
C MET A 71 -5.92 6.27 -2.10
N THR A 72 -6.56 5.72 -3.12
CA THR A 72 -7.52 6.41 -3.99
C THR A 72 -8.68 5.48 -4.34
N GLY A 73 -9.82 6.04 -4.72
CA GLY A 73 -10.93 5.24 -5.23
C GLY A 73 -10.61 4.69 -6.61
N ALA A 74 -11.04 3.47 -6.90
CA ALA A 74 -10.92 2.86 -8.23
C ALA A 74 -11.89 3.49 -9.24
N THR A 75 -13.00 4.04 -8.75
CA THR A 75 -14.04 4.71 -9.53
C THR A 75 -14.36 6.11 -8.97
N GLY A 76 -15.24 6.84 -9.66
CA GLY A 76 -15.70 8.15 -9.18
C GLY A 76 -16.63 8.10 -7.97
N GLU A 77 -17.08 6.91 -7.57
CA GLU A 77 -17.89 6.71 -6.37
C GLU A 77 -17.05 6.91 -5.10
N ALA A 78 -17.67 7.46 -4.07
CA ALA A 78 -17.01 7.69 -2.79
C ALA A 78 -17.02 6.40 -1.98
N VAL A 79 -15.83 5.98 -1.55
CA VAL A 79 -15.63 4.87 -0.62
C VAL A 79 -15.15 5.47 0.70
N GLU A 80 -15.92 5.25 1.76
CA GLU A 80 -15.52 5.61 3.13
C GLU A 80 -14.80 4.42 3.77
N VAL A 81 -13.64 4.69 4.36
CA VAL A 81 -12.83 3.69 5.06
C VAL A 81 -12.66 4.15 6.49
N HIS A 82 -13.19 3.39 7.46
CA HIS A 82 -13.04 3.72 8.87
C HIS A 82 -11.71 3.22 9.42
N ARG A 83 -11.21 3.89 10.47
CA ARG A 83 -10.06 3.44 11.27
C ARG A 83 -10.22 1.99 11.74
N SER A 84 -11.45 1.61 12.12
CA SER A 84 -11.81 0.26 12.57
C SER A 84 -11.70 -0.81 11.49
N ASP A 85 -11.71 -0.41 10.22
CA ASP A 85 -11.62 -1.33 9.08
C ASP A 85 -10.18 -1.64 8.69
N ILE A 86 -9.22 -0.91 9.28
CA ILE A 86 -7.79 -1.04 9.03
C ILE A 86 -7.15 -1.87 10.15
N SER A 87 -6.53 -2.99 9.77
CA SER A 87 -5.84 -3.87 10.72
C SER A 87 -4.56 -4.44 10.14
N LEU A 88 -3.70 -4.93 11.03
CA LEU A 88 -2.46 -5.60 10.68
C LEU A 88 -2.52 -7.04 11.17
N LEU A 89 -2.45 -7.99 10.24
CA LEU A 89 -2.21 -9.38 10.60
C LEU A 89 -0.72 -9.59 10.85
N THR A 90 -0.39 -10.09 12.03
CA THR A 90 0.97 -10.46 12.44
C THR A 90 1.36 -11.82 11.85
N PRO A 91 2.66 -12.22 11.93
CA PRO A 91 3.11 -13.54 11.51
C PRO A 91 2.43 -14.71 12.24
N SER A 92 1.94 -14.50 13.46
CA SER A 92 1.17 -15.50 14.21
C SER A 92 -0.30 -15.59 13.78
N GLY A 93 -0.75 -14.71 12.89
CA GLY A 93 -2.15 -14.61 12.45
C GLY A 93 -3.03 -13.75 13.36
N GLU A 94 -2.47 -13.15 14.42
CA GLU A 94 -3.20 -12.22 15.29
C GLU A 94 -3.42 -10.89 14.57
N ALA A 95 -4.62 -10.32 14.69
CA ALA A 95 -4.98 -9.02 14.17
C ALA A 95 -4.69 -7.92 15.19
N VAL A 96 -3.88 -6.93 14.80
CA VAL A 96 -3.61 -5.71 15.56
C VAL A 96 -4.41 -4.58 14.93
N ALA A 97 -5.32 -3.99 15.69
CA ALA A 97 -6.12 -2.86 15.23
C ALA A 97 -5.28 -1.58 15.12
N LEU A 98 -5.71 -0.68 14.24
CA LEU A 98 -5.19 0.68 14.22
C LEU A 98 -5.60 1.41 15.51
N PRO A 99 -4.68 2.06 16.26
CA PRO A 99 -5.01 2.70 17.52
C PRO A 99 -5.94 3.89 17.30
N THR A 100 -6.73 4.21 18.31
CA THR A 100 -7.51 5.45 18.37
C THR A 100 -6.61 6.68 18.40
N GLN A 101 -7.15 7.85 18.05
CA GLN A 101 -6.43 9.12 18.21
C GLN A 101 -6.00 9.36 19.66
N GLU A 102 -6.79 8.92 20.65
CA GLU A 102 -6.44 9.06 22.07
C GLU A 102 -5.23 8.20 22.46
N GLU A 103 -5.22 6.93 22.05
CA GLU A 103 -4.09 6.01 22.26
C GLU A 103 -2.81 6.53 21.60
N PHE A 104 -2.91 6.98 20.35
CA PHE A 104 -1.81 7.62 19.65
C PHE A 104 -1.31 8.86 20.40
N GLY A 105 -2.21 9.73 20.86
CA GLY A 105 -1.88 10.95 21.59
C GLY A 105 -1.13 10.68 22.91
N ARG A 106 -1.48 9.61 23.64
CA ARG A 106 -0.78 9.19 24.86
C ARG A 106 0.66 8.75 24.57
N GLU A 107 0.87 7.99 23.49
CA GLU A 107 2.18 7.48 23.10
C GLU A 107 3.04 8.49 22.32
N PHE A 108 2.42 9.56 21.79
CA PHE A 108 3.06 10.46 20.82
C PHE A 108 4.43 10.99 21.27
N ARG A 109 4.57 11.42 22.53
CA ARG A 109 5.85 11.93 23.06
C ARG A 109 6.98 10.91 22.96
N ARG A 110 6.68 9.63 23.20
CA ARG A 110 7.64 8.53 23.05
C ARG A 110 7.91 8.22 21.57
N LEU A 111 6.89 8.31 20.72
CA LEU A 111 6.97 8.00 19.29
C LEU A 111 7.61 9.09 18.44
N GLN A 112 7.66 10.35 18.89
CA GLN A 112 8.18 11.48 18.11
C GLN A 112 9.53 11.21 17.41
N PRO A 113 10.57 10.68 18.09
CA PRO A 113 11.84 10.36 17.44
C PRO A 113 11.67 9.29 16.35
N LEU A 114 10.86 8.26 16.62
CA LEU A 114 10.57 7.18 15.68
C LEU A 114 9.84 7.70 14.42
N ILE A 115 8.83 8.55 14.61
CA ILE A 115 8.07 9.20 13.53
C ILE A 115 8.99 10.06 12.66
N ARG A 116 9.89 10.85 13.26
CA ARG A 116 10.83 11.68 12.50
C ARG A 116 11.77 10.83 11.65
N ARG A 117 12.30 9.73 12.20
CA ARG A 117 13.15 8.79 11.43
C ARG A 117 12.37 8.12 10.30
N SER A 118 11.11 7.75 10.54
CA SER A 118 10.27 7.11 9.52
C SER A 118 9.96 8.04 8.36
N THR A 119 9.74 9.34 8.60
CA THR A 119 9.57 10.34 7.54
C THR A 119 10.80 10.46 6.65
N VAL A 120 12.01 10.46 7.22
CA VAL A 120 13.25 10.51 6.43
C VAL A 120 13.44 9.25 5.58
N ALA A 121 13.00 8.10 6.09
CA ALA A 121 13.11 6.81 5.42
C ALA A 121 11.90 6.48 4.51
N ALA A 122 10.93 7.37 4.34
CA ALA A 122 9.69 7.09 3.60
C ALA A 122 9.95 6.93 2.10
N ASP A 123 9.37 5.88 1.50
CA ASP A 123 9.40 5.70 0.04
C ASP A 123 8.42 6.67 -0.65
N PRO A 124 8.69 7.11 -1.89
CA PRO A 124 7.71 7.87 -2.66
C PRO A 124 6.49 6.98 -2.95
N LEU A 125 5.29 7.50 -2.70
CA LEU A 125 4.02 6.79 -2.93
C LEU A 125 3.18 7.38 -4.08
N ASP A 126 3.71 8.33 -4.86
CA ASP A 126 2.98 9.09 -5.88
C ASP A 126 2.81 8.34 -7.21
N TYR A 127 2.29 7.11 -7.16
CA TYR A 127 2.12 6.26 -8.34
C TYR A 127 0.90 6.60 -9.22
N TRP A 128 0.24 7.72 -8.95
CA TRP A 128 -0.92 8.21 -9.70
C TRP A 128 -0.67 9.61 -10.25
N LEU A 129 -0.75 9.74 -11.58
CA LEU A 129 -0.64 11.03 -12.25
C LEU A 129 -2.01 11.72 -12.29
N GLY A 130 -2.02 13.04 -12.09
CA GLY A 130 -3.21 13.88 -12.27
C GLY A 130 -4.28 13.76 -11.18
N ARG A 131 -3.98 13.09 -10.06
CA ARG A 131 -4.86 13.06 -8.87
C ARG A 131 -4.48 14.17 -7.91
N MET A 132 -5.47 14.78 -7.26
CA MET A 132 -5.22 15.79 -6.23
C MET A 132 -4.70 15.11 -4.95
N PRO A 133 -3.66 15.63 -4.30
CA PRO A 133 -3.23 15.11 -3.01
C PRO A 133 -4.25 15.44 -1.91
N CYS A 134 -4.40 14.53 -0.95
CA CYS A 134 -5.02 14.76 0.36
C CYS A 134 -4.23 14.02 1.43
N ASP A 135 -4.52 14.32 2.69
CA ASP A 135 -4.01 13.57 3.83
C ASP A 135 -5.04 12.50 4.24
N LEU A 136 -4.57 11.36 4.78
CA LEU A 136 -5.46 10.36 5.38
C LEU A 136 -6.14 10.88 6.65
N GLU A 137 -5.49 11.82 7.36
CA GLU A 137 -5.97 12.48 8.58
C GLU A 137 -6.46 11.53 9.70
N LEU A 138 -6.10 10.24 9.66
CA LEU A 138 -6.42 9.28 10.73
C LEU A 138 -5.64 9.55 12.02
N PHE A 139 -4.58 10.37 11.97
CA PHE A 139 -3.80 10.74 13.13
C PHE A 139 -3.37 12.20 13.03
N ALA A 140 -3.47 12.90 14.15
CA ALA A 140 -2.95 14.25 14.31
C ALA A 140 -2.02 14.31 15.51
N ALA A 141 -0.89 15.00 15.38
CA ALA A 141 -0.04 15.27 16.53
C ALA A 141 -0.81 16.12 17.56
N PRO A 142 -0.62 15.90 18.88
CA PRO A 142 -1.26 16.71 19.91
C PRO A 142 -0.99 18.21 19.70
N GLY A 143 -2.05 18.98 19.50
CA GLY A 143 -1.99 20.42 19.22
C GLY A 143 -1.78 20.80 17.74
N GLU A 144 -1.70 19.83 16.83
CA GLU A 144 -1.39 20.06 15.41
C GLU A 144 -2.50 19.53 14.47
N GLY A 145 -3.74 19.99 14.67
CA GLY A 145 -4.85 19.73 13.75
C GLY A 145 -5.92 18.78 14.31
N VAL A 146 -6.72 18.22 13.40
CA VAL A 146 -7.85 17.34 13.72
C VAL A 146 -7.60 15.97 13.09
N ALA A 147 -7.84 14.91 13.86
CA ALA A 147 -7.87 13.56 13.33
C ALA A 147 -9.32 13.12 13.14
N PHE A 148 -9.56 12.32 12.11
CA PHE A 148 -10.87 11.72 11.81
C PHE A 148 -10.83 10.21 12.04
N ASP A 149 -12.01 9.63 12.24
CA ASP A 149 -12.16 8.17 12.36
C ASP A 149 -12.44 7.49 11.02
N SER A 150 -12.54 8.26 9.94
CA SER A 150 -12.66 7.75 8.58
C SER A 150 -11.98 8.67 7.59
N VAL A 151 -11.67 8.10 6.43
CA VAL A 151 -11.26 8.83 5.24
C VAL A 151 -12.18 8.43 4.09
N THR A 152 -12.67 9.41 3.33
CA THR A 152 -13.40 9.15 2.11
C THR A 152 -12.46 9.31 0.91
N VAL A 153 -12.36 8.28 0.08
CA VAL A 153 -11.58 8.32 -1.17
C VAL A 153 -12.51 8.19 -2.38
N ASN A 154 -12.07 8.76 -3.50
CA ASN A 154 -12.65 8.54 -4.82
C ASN A 154 -11.52 8.64 -5.85
N ASP A 155 -11.82 8.45 -7.13
CA ASP A 155 -10.83 8.56 -8.18
C ASP A 155 -10.28 9.98 -8.40
N ARG A 156 -10.70 11.03 -7.68
CA ARG A 156 -10.19 12.39 -7.95
C ARG A 156 -8.98 12.75 -7.10
N ARG A 157 -8.80 12.03 -5.99
CA ARG A 157 -7.80 12.34 -4.97
C ARG A 157 -7.04 11.11 -4.51
N VAL A 158 -5.81 11.32 -4.07
CA VAL A 158 -4.96 10.30 -3.43
C VAL A 158 -4.69 10.80 -2.03
N CYS A 159 -5.24 10.09 -1.03
CA CYS A 159 -5.01 10.43 0.37
C CYS A 159 -3.85 9.61 0.91
N ALA A 160 -2.84 10.28 1.45
CA ALA A 160 -1.63 9.65 1.96
C ALA A 160 -1.39 9.97 3.44
N GLY A 161 -0.70 9.09 4.14
CA GLY A 161 -0.39 9.29 5.54
C GLY A 161 0.30 8.08 6.16
N LYS A 162 0.57 8.18 7.46
CA LYS A 162 1.20 7.10 8.24
C LYS A 162 0.14 6.31 9.00
N LEU A 163 0.34 5.00 9.04
CA LEU A 163 -0.36 4.09 9.94
C LEU A 163 0.59 3.67 11.06
N PHE A 164 0.06 3.56 12.27
CA PHE A 164 0.80 3.16 13.46
C PHE A 164 0.15 1.91 14.03
N PHE A 165 0.91 0.84 14.25
CA PHE A 165 0.39 -0.37 14.91
C PHE A 165 1.23 -0.68 16.13
N PHE A 166 0.59 -0.75 17.30
CA PHE A 166 1.26 -1.15 18.54
C PHE A 166 1.30 -2.67 18.61
N VAL A 167 2.48 -3.24 18.38
CA VAL A 167 2.69 -4.69 18.33
C VAL A 167 3.28 -5.13 19.68
N PRO A 168 2.52 -5.83 20.53
CA PRO A 168 3.01 -6.27 21.84
C PRO A 168 4.28 -7.12 21.70
N GLY A 169 5.32 -6.81 22.48
CA GLY A 169 6.60 -7.51 22.41
C GLY A 169 7.47 -7.14 21.20
N GLY A 170 7.07 -6.13 20.41
CA GLY A 170 7.85 -5.65 19.27
C GLY A 170 7.62 -6.43 17.98
N THR A 171 7.95 -5.79 16.86
CA THR A 171 7.87 -6.40 15.54
C THR A 171 8.84 -7.58 15.41
N GLN A 172 8.29 -8.72 14.98
CA GLN A 172 9.00 -9.98 14.80
C GLN A 172 9.36 -10.19 13.33
N ARG A 173 10.23 -11.17 13.06
CA ARG A 173 10.47 -11.61 11.68
C ARG A 173 9.25 -12.37 11.16
N GLY A 174 8.96 -12.19 9.89
CA GLY A 174 7.91 -12.96 9.21
C GLY A 174 7.05 -12.12 8.26
N THR A 175 5.96 -12.72 7.82
CA THR A 175 4.99 -12.09 6.92
C THR A 175 3.91 -11.40 7.75
N TYR A 176 3.79 -10.10 7.55
CA TYR A 176 2.68 -9.28 8.01
C TYR A 176 1.73 -9.03 6.85
N THR A 177 0.46 -8.72 7.13
CA THR A 177 -0.50 -8.31 6.10
C THR A 177 -1.26 -7.09 6.58
N LEU A 178 -1.15 -5.97 5.85
CA LEU A 178 -2.08 -4.87 6.02
C LEU A 178 -3.42 -5.27 5.40
N VAL A 179 -4.48 -5.18 6.18
CA VAL A 179 -5.85 -5.47 5.78
C VAL A 179 -6.68 -4.21 5.89
N ILE A 180 -7.46 -3.92 4.86
CA ILE A 180 -8.46 -2.85 4.85
C ILE A 180 -9.78 -3.47 4.38
N ALA A 181 -10.75 -3.58 5.29
CA ALA A 181 -12.09 -4.01 4.96
C ALA A 181 -12.82 -2.87 4.23
N LEU A 182 -13.52 -3.21 3.15
CA LEU A 182 -14.30 -2.26 2.35
C LEU A 182 -15.74 -2.77 2.27
N PRO A 183 -16.71 -1.92 1.88
CA PRO A 183 -18.11 -2.33 1.75
C PRO A 183 -18.34 -3.59 0.90
N GLU A 184 -17.63 -3.73 -0.23
CA GLU A 184 -17.85 -4.84 -1.17
C GLU A 184 -16.64 -5.77 -1.36
N SER A 185 -15.48 -5.40 -0.81
CA SER A 185 -14.23 -6.12 -1.01
C SER A 185 -13.24 -5.95 0.16
N GLU A 186 -12.04 -6.48 -0.01
CA GLU A 186 -10.98 -6.39 1.00
C GLU A 186 -9.63 -6.14 0.32
N VAL A 187 -8.86 -5.20 0.87
CA VAL A 187 -7.45 -5.01 0.53
C VAL A 187 -6.61 -5.93 1.40
N ARG A 188 -5.74 -6.73 0.78
CA ARG A 188 -4.73 -7.54 1.49
C ARG A 188 -3.35 -7.28 0.90
N LEU A 189 -2.48 -6.66 1.68
CA LEU A 189 -1.12 -6.29 1.28
C LEU A 189 -0.11 -7.04 2.15
N PRO A 190 0.33 -8.26 1.76
CA PRO A 190 1.31 -9.01 2.53
C PRO A 190 2.73 -8.49 2.28
N PHE A 191 3.45 -8.18 3.35
CA PHE A 191 4.85 -7.73 3.33
C PHE A 191 5.69 -8.52 4.33
N ARG A 192 7.00 -8.61 4.10
CA ARG A 192 7.93 -9.35 4.97
C ARG A 192 8.84 -8.40 5.72
N LEU A 193 9.09 -8.73 6.98
CA LEU A 193 10.09 -8.08 7.82
C LEU A 193 11.19 -9.10 8.20
N GLY A 194 12.45 -8.67 8.12
CA GLY A 194 13.60 -9.46 8.55
C GLY A 194 14.05 -10.58 7.64
N GLU A 195 14.23 -10.29 6.34
CA GLU A 195 14.92 -11.19 5.41
C GLU A 195 16.30 -11.62 5.90
#